data_AF-A0A5C7MD52-F1
#
_entry.id   AF-A0A5C7MD52-F1
#
_cell.length_a   1.000
_cell.length_b   1.000
_cell.length_c   1.000
_cell.angle_alpha   90.00
_cell.angle_beta   90.00
_cell.angle_gamma   90.00
#
_symmetry.space_group_name_H-M   'P 1'
#
loop_
_entity.id
_entity.type
_entity.pdbx_description
1 polymer ?
#
loop_
_entity_poly.entity_id
_entity_poly.type
_entity_poly.pdbx_seq_one_letter_code
_entity_poly.pdbx_strand_id
1 'polypeptide(L)'
;MLRRILITGFVLFSVSSIQAQLPQGPVPEYSININRQLSHDNIDKEQKLLLAVDGSKDNLFSNDNISDDASHLITNTITHDIDWLQYEIETSNEYDARLKMGYLLGVVDILREMRTGWQKKQIKGIVFPQIVSLYRKLISVNQKKESFVPYVQVFPYHIAYAATVPKVFAENPSYKDLEDLLMVKYSQQYPEKALAFLVNKSQLPSTVNVIKTIGHKYPEMLYSYAQANDALARKIKSINDDAFIQTVVKLSQQTSGQIYFPFIDNLVKGKTTIEQINAVKDDRLQYYRLLVNTQVDYTHRAINGDTAVGFDNLTAWVGKKAREEFVNEINALHEEPDAVRYKCLEPLTAQELYYLAVLGDGLIYTSSYTNGVFPRMLQKANNRGDLLLLSLGFDHYRKFISQAASYNTLKKFFDTFQNSADTKALMTTFVTGLEKSDRLEDGVDVADSYASLYETLPDLAKEMLRNTKYNLYKNIASKNQKVITIYN
;
A
#
# COMPACT_ATOMS: atom_id res chain seq x y z
N MET A 1 20.75 -15.27 -15.10
CA MET A 1 19.90 -14.96 -16.26
C MET A 1 18.63 -15.80 -16.18
N LEU A 2 17.50 -15.21 -15.77
CA LEU A 2 16.15 -15.71 -16.05
C LEU A 2 15.20 -14.55 -15.74
N ARG A 3 14.89 -13.79 -16.78
CA ARG A 3 13.93 -12.67 -16.76
C ARG A 3 12.56 -13.23 -16.37
N ARG A 4 12.03 -12.81 -15.22
CA ARG A 4 10.60 -12.87 -14.94
C ARG A 4 9.91 -11.91 -15.90
N ILE A 5 9.34 -12.46 -16.97
CA ILE A 5 8.43 -11.75 -17.86
C ILE A 5 7.17 -11.49 -17.03
N LEU A 6 6.94 -10.23 -16.67
CA LEU A 6 5.62 -9.73 -16.30
C LEU A 6 4.76 -9.85 -17.57
N ILE A 7 4.13 -11.01 -17.73
CA ILE A 7 3.02 -11.16 -18.66
C ILE A 7 1.85 -10.47 -17.97
N THR A 8 1.63 -9.20 -18.29
CA THR A 8 0.29 -8.60 -18.25
C THR A 8 -0.56 -9.36 -19.26
N GLY A 9 -1.00 -10.54 -18.84
CA GLY A 9 -2.02 -11.30 -19.51
C GLY A 9 -3.32 -10.58 -19.23
N PHE A 10 -3.74 -9.76 -20.20
CA PHE A 10 -5.16 -9.57 -20.44
C PHE A 10 -5.70 -10.96 -20.76
N VAL A 11 -6.04 -11.74 -19.72
CA VAL A 11 -6.87 -12.91 -19.91
C VAL A 11 -8.25 -12.34 -20.20
N LEU A 12 -8.50 -12.09 -21.49
CA LEU A 12 -9.81 -12.18 -22.08
C LEU A 12 -10.29 -13.61 -21.80
N PHE A 13 -10.76 -13.86 -20.58
CA PHE A 13 -11.76 -14.89 -20.39
C PHE A 13 -12.92 -14.43 -21.26
N SER A 14 -13.14 -15.18 -22.33
CA SER A 14 -14.38 -15.14 -23.08
C SER A 14 -15.52 -15.20 -22.07
N VAL A 15 -16.15 -14.05 -21.84
CA VAL A 15 -17.43 -13.91 -21.13
C VAL A 15 -18.47 -14.49 -22.08
N SER A 16 -18.41 -15.80 -22.30
CA SER A 16 -19.44 -16.52 -23.01
C SER A 16 -20.57 -16.72 -22.01
N SER A 17 -21.66 -15.98 -22.22
CA SER A 17 -23.01 -16.22 -21.68
C SER A 17 -23.29 -15.92 -20.20
N ILE A 18 -23.24 -14.64 -19.80
CA ILE A 18 -24.21 -14.09 -18.82
C ILE A 18 -24.70 -12.72 -19.30
N GLN A 19 -25.28 -12.69 -20.50
CA GLN A 19 -26.21 -11.65 -20.89
C GLN A 19 -27.45 -12.38 -21.39
N ALA A 20 -28.41 -12.61 -20.51
CA ALA A 20 -29.78 -12.74 -20.99
C ALA A 20 -30.09 -11.39 -21.64
N GLN A 21 -30.27 -11.36 -22.95
CA GLN A 21 -30.74 -10.16 -23.63
C GLN A 21 -32.11 -9.83 -23.05
N LEU A 22 -32.20 -8.70 -22.36
CA LEU A 22 -33.48 -8.17 -21.92
C LEU A 22 -34.39 -7.94 -23.13
N PRO A 23 -35.70 -8.18 -23.01
CA PRO A 23 -36.63 -7.92 -24.09
C PRO A 23 -36.54 -6.47 -24.54
N GLN A 24 -36.41 -6.25 -25.86
CA GLN A 24 -36.43 -4.92 -26.44
C GLN A 24 -37.89 -4.44 -26.49
N GLY A 25 -38.26 -3.46 -25.66
CA GLY A 25 -39.62 -2.88 -25.63
C GLY A 25 -40.09 -2.49 -24.23
N PRO A 26 -41.18 -1.71 -24.11
CA PRO A 26 -41.71 -1.30 -22.81
C PRO A 26 -42.11 -2.52 -21.98
N VAL A 27 -41.98 -2.38 -20.65
CA VAL A 27 -42.46 -3.39 -19.70
C VAL A 27 -43.97 -3.60 -19.89
N PRO A 28 -44.47 -4.84 -20.08
CA PRO A 28 -45.90 -5.10 -20.24
C PRO A 28 -46.69 -4.64 -19.02
N GLU A 29 -47.97 -4.33 -19.22
CA GLU A 29 -48.85 -3.98 -18.10
C GLU A 29 -49.10 -5.22 -17.21
N TYR A 30 -48.95 -5.08 -15.90
CA TYR A 30 -49.12 -6.16 -14.92
C TYR A 30 -49.74 -5.65 -13.62
N SER A 31 -50.47 -6.52 -12.91
CA SER A 31 -51.08 -6.17 -11.64
C SER A 31 -50.11 -6.34 -10.47
N ILE A 32 -49.84 -5.26 -9.74
CA ILE A 32 -49.09 -5.32 -8.49
C ILE A 32 -50.05 -5.69 -7.35
N ASN A 33 -49.66 -6.69 -6.55
CA ASN A 33 -50.43 -7.01 -5.35
C ASN A 33 -50.29 -5.89 -4.32
N ILE A 34 -51.40 -5.46 -3.71
CA ILE A 34 -51.43 -4.34 -2.75
C ILE A 34 -50.37 -4.44 -1.64
N ASN A 35 -50.06 -5.66 -1.18
CA ASN A 35 -49.09 -5.89 -0.12
C ASN A 35 -47.63 -5.60 -0.55
N ARG A 36 -47.35 -5.50 -1.86
CA ARG A 36 -46.03 -5.21 -2.43
C ARG A 36 -45.93 -3.81 -3.06
N GLN A 37 -47.03 -3.06 -3.15
CA GLN A 37 -47.05 -1.73 -3.76
C GLN A 37 -45.98 -0.79 -3.19
N LEU A 38 -45.84 -0.77 -1.86
CA LEU A 38 -44.83 0.05 -1.20
C LEU A 38 -43.39 -0.28 -1.63
N SER A 39 -43.10 -1.54 -1.98
CA SER A 39 -41.77 -1.92 -2.46
C SER A 39 -41.50 -1.37 -3.86
N HIS A 40 -42.48 -1.39 -4.75
CA HIS A 40 -42.38 -0.74 -6.08
C HIS A 40 -42.22 0.78 -5.93
N ASP A 41 -43.04 1.43 -5.10
CA ASP A 41 -42.93 2.86 -4.83
C ASP A 41 -41.53 3.25 -4.29
N ASN A 42 -40.92 2.38 -3.47
CA ASN A 42 -39.57 2.58 -2.96
C ASN A 42 -38.49 2.35 -4.02
N ILE A 43 -38.69 1.43 -4.97
CA ILE A 43 -37.78 1.24 -6.12
C ILE A 43 -37.78 2.50 -6.97
N ASP A 44 -38.96 3.00 -7.36
CA ASP A 44 -39.12 4.24 -8.13
C ASP A 44 -38.45 5.43 -7.46
N LYS A 45 -38.60 5.52 -6.13
CA LYS A 45 -37.96 6.55 -5.32
C LYS A 45 -36.44 6.43 -5.36
N GLU A 46 -35.88 5.24 -5.19
CA GLU A 46 -34.42 5.05 -5.22
C GLU A 46 -33.84 5.23 -6.64
N GLN A 47 -34.57 4.85 -7.71
CA GLN A 47 -34.19 5.16 -9.10
C GLN A 47 -34.06 6.67 -9.31
N LYS A 48 -35.06 7.47 -8.92
CA LYS A 48 -35.02 8.94 -9.03
C LYS A 48 -33.88 9.54 -8.24
N LEU A 49 -33.63 9.03 -7.03
CA LEU A 49 -32.54 9.52 -6.19
C LEU A 49 -31.16 9.11 -6.72
N LEU A 50 -31.05 7.97 -7.39
CA LEU A 50 -29.81 7.52 -8.03
C LEU A 50 -29.51 8.30 -9.31
N LEU A 51 -30.52 8.64 -10.12
CA LEU A 51 -30.33 9.50 -11.29
C LEU A 51 -29.87 10.90 -10.87
N ALA A 52 -30.45 11.45 -9.80
CA ALA A 52 -30.14 12.80 -9.34
C ALA A 52 -28.77 12.97 -8.62
N VAL A 53 -27.94 11.93 -8.53
CA VAL A 53 -26.64 12.03 -7.82
C VAL A 53 -25.59 12.84 -8.56
N ASP A 54 -25.79 13.07 -9.86
CA ASP A 54 -24.91 13.93 -10.67
C ASP A 54 -25.17 15.42 -10.45
N GLY A 55 -26.19 15.77 -9.67
CA GLY A 55 -26.58 17.14 -9.36
C GLY A 55 -27.63 17.70 -10.31
N SER A 56 -28.02 16.95 -11.34
CA SER A 56 -29.05 17.31 -12.32
C SER A 56 -30.35 16.55 -12.04
N LYS A 57 -31.50 17.18 -12.30
CA LYS A 57 -32.82 16.54 -12.20
C LYS A 57 -33.41 16.32 -13.59
N ASP A 58 -32.64 15.71 -14.48
CA ASP A 58 -32.97 15.50 -15.89
C ASP A 58 -33.33 14.03 -16.21
N ASN A 59 -33.47 13.20 -15.18
CA ASN A 59 -33.70 11.75 -15.29
C ASN A 59 -32.60 11.01 -16.07
N LEU A 60 -31.39 11.58 -16.12
CA LEU A 60 -30.25 11.01 -16.79
C LEU A 60 -29.13 10.81 -15.75
N PHE A 61 -28.32 9.78 -15.93
CA PHE A 61 -27.12 9.60 -15.11
C PHE A 61 -25.92 10.08 -15.93
N SER A 62 -25.45 11.30 -15.69
CA SER A 62 -24.34 11.91 -16.42
C SER A 62 -23.19 12.35 -15.51
N ASN A 63 -22.01 12.53 -16.08
CA ASN A 63 -20.88 13.21 -15.46
C ASN A 63 -19.88 13.57 -16.55
N ASP A 64 -19.14 14.67 -16.40
CA ASP A 64 -18.09 15.14 -17.32
C ASP A 64 -17.05 14.07 -17.74
N ASN A 65 -16.93 12.97 -16.99
CA ASN A 65 -15.97 11.88 -17.22
C ASN A 65 -16.60 10.59 -17.76
N ILE A 66 -17.88 10.60 -18.14
CA ILE A 66 -18.61 9.46 -18.70
C ILE A 66 -19.02 9.81 -20.14
N SER A 67 -18.75 8.93 -21.10
CA SER A 67 -19.20 9.13 -22.48
C SER A 67 -20.72 9.06 -22.59
N ASP A 68 -21.31 9.72 -23.59
CA ASP A 68 -22.75 9.71 -23.83
C ASP A 68 -23.31 8.28 -23.91
N ASP A 69 -22.62 7.39 -24.65
CA ASP A 69 -22.99 5.97 -24.75
C ASP A 69 -23.04 5.26 -23.38
N ALA A 70 -22.05 5.53 -22.52
CA ALA A 70 -22.00 4.96 -21.18
C ALA A 70 -23.07 5.56 -20.28
N SER A 71 -23.33 6.86 -20.40
CA SER A 71 -24.40 7.56 -19.68
C SER A 71 -25.79 7.00 -20.06
N HIS A 72 -26.05 6.78 -21.34
CA HIS A 72 -27.27 6.15 -21.82
C HIS A 72 -27.42 4.71 -21.32
N LEU A 73 -26.35 3.91 -21.38
CA LEU A 73 -26.37 2.54 -20.87
C LEU A 73 -26.69 2.52 -19.36
N ILE A 74 -26.03 3.36 -18.57
CA ILE A 74 -26.25 3.43 -17.13
C ILE A 74 -27.68 3.89 -16.82
N THR A 75 -28.16 4.92 -17.51
CA THR A 75 -29.53 5.45 -17.37
C THR A 75 -30.57 4.37 -17.70
N ASN A 76 -30.38 3.65 -18.81
CA ASN A 76 -31.24 2.54 -19.21
C ASN A 76 -31.22 1.41 -18.16
N THR A 77 -30.06 1.10 -17.59
CA THR A 77 -29.98 0.12 -16.51
C THR A 77 -30.74 0.56 -15.27
N ILE A 78 -30.61 1.82 -14.84
CA ILE A 78 -31.30 2.31 -13.63
C ILE A 78 -32.81 2.33 -13.83
N THR A 79 -33.28 2.67 -15.03
CA THR A 79 -34.70 2.80 -15.35
C THR A 79 -35.24 1.48 -15.90
N HIS A 80 -35.08 1.26 -17.19
CA HIS A 80 -35.64 0.15 -17.95
C HIS A 80 -35.27 -1.25 -17.42
N ASP A 81 -33.99 -1.53 -17.17
CA ASP A 81 -33.59 -2.90 -16.79
C ASP A 81 -34.11 -3.29 -15.39
N ILE A 82 -34.25 -2.30 -14.51
CA ILE A 82 -34.82 -2.46 -13.17
C ILE A 82 -36.34 -2.65 -13.27
N ASP A 83 -37.04 -1.88 -14.10
CA ASP A 83 -38.49 -2.04 -14.28
C ASP A 83 -38.83 -3.42 -14.87
N TRP A 84 -38.01 -3.91 -15.79
CA TRP A 84 -38.10 -5.29 -16.27
C TRP A 84 -37.86 -6.32 -15.17
N LEU A 85 -36.89 -6.08 -14.28
CA LEU A 85 -36.65 -6.96 -13.13
C LEU A 85 -37.85 -6.97 -12.17
N GLN A 86 -38.50 -5.83 -11.93
CA GLN A 86 -39.72 -5.75 -11.12
C GLN A 86 -40.83 -6.62 -11.73
N TYR A 87 -41.05 -6.49 -13.04
CA TYR A 87 -41.99 -7.31 -13.79
C TYR A 87 -41.68 -8.81 -13.69
N GLU A 88 -40.44 -9.22 -13.97
CA GLU A 88 -40.01 -10.61 -13.90
C GLU A 88 -40.29 -11.23 -12.53
N ILE A 89 -40.01 -10.50 -11.45
CA ILE A 89 -40.28 -10.95 -10.07
C ILE A 89 -41.79 -11.09 -9.83
N GLU A 90 -42.60 -10.12 -10.25
CA GLU A 90 -44.04 -10.10 -9.99
C GLU A 90 -44.81 -11.14 -10.79
N THR A 91 -44.46 -11.33 -12.07
CA THR A 91 -45.15 -12.28 -12.96
C THR A 91 -44.63 -13.71 -12.83
N SER A 92 -43.51 -13.93 -12.13
CA SER A 92 -42.98 -15.27 -11.93
C SER A 92 -43.94 -16.16 -11.13
N ASN A 93 -44.23 -17.34 -11.67
CA ASN A 93 -44.98 -18.39 -10.95
C ASN A 93 -44.08 -19.26 -10.08
N GLU A 94 -42.76 -19.08 -10.16
CA GLU A 94 -41.78 -19.84 -9.38
C GLU A 94 -41.62 -19.30 -7.96
N TYR A 95 -42.09 -18.07 -7.68
CA TYR A 95 -41.83 -17.36 -6.43
C TYR A 95 -43.11 -17.24 -5.60
N ASP A 96 -43.05 -17.67 -4.34
CA ASP A 96 -44.11 -17.37 -3.38
C ASP A 96 -44.13 -15.88 -3.03
N ALA A 97 -45.20 -15.43 -2.35
CA ALA A 97 -45.37 -14.02 -1.99
C ALA A 97 -44.23 -13.46 -1.11
N ARG A 98 -43.62 -14.31 -0.27
CA ARG A 98 -42.52 -13.93 0.63
C ARG A 98 -41.24 -13.71 -0.17
N LEU A 99 -40.91 -14.60 -1.10
CA LEU A 99 -39.75 -14.49 -1.98
C LEU A 99 -39.88 -13.30 -2.92
N LYS A 100 -41.05 -13.08 -3.53
CA LYS A 100 -41.31 -11.87 -4.35
C LYS A 100 -41.03 -10.59 -3.57
N MET A 101 -41.59 -10.50 -2.35
CA MET A 101 -41.32 -9.36 -1.47
C MET A 101 -39.82 -9.23 -1.16
N GLY A 102 -39.15 -10.32 -0.80
CA GLY A 102 -37.73 -10.33 -0.50
C GLY A 102 -36.84 -9.85 -1.67
N TYR A 103 -37.16 -10.25 -2.90
CA TYR A 103 -36.40 -9.82 -4.07
C TYR A 103 -36.67 -8.37 -4.45
N LEU A 104 -37.90 -7.87 -4.34
CA LEU A 104 -38.20 -6.45 -4.56
C LEU A 104 -37.50 -5.56 -3.52
N LEU A 105 -37.51 -5.95 -2.24
CA LEU A 105 -36.73 -5.27 -1.22
C LEU A 105 -35.22 -5.32 -1.53
N GLY A 106 -34.73 -6.42 -2.11
CA GLY A 106 -33.36 -6.52 -2.58
C GLY A 106 -33.03 -5.55 -3.72
N VAL A 107 -33.96 -5.27 -4.63
CA VAL A 107 -33.79 -4.23 -5.66
C VAL A 107 -33.61 -2.85 -5.00
N VAL A 108 -34.42 -2.53 -3.98
CA VAL A 108 -34.29 -1.29 -3.20
C VAL A 108 -32.90 -1.19 -2.55
N ASP A 109 -32.44 -2.27 -1.91
CA ASP A 109 -31.13 -2.30 -1.25
C ASP A 109 -29.97 -2.12 -2.25
N ILE A 110 -30.08 -2.73 -3.44
CA ILE A 110 -29.08 -2.60 -4.52
C ILE A 110 -29.01 -1.18 -5.05
N LEU A 111 -30.15 -0.55 -5.39
CA LEU A 111 -30.17 0.84 -5.87
C LEU A 111 -29.59 1.80 -4.83
N ARG A 112 -29.91 1.57 -3.55
CA ARG A 112 -29.33 2.34 -2.44
C ARG A 112 -27.83 2.15 -2.31
N GLU A 113 -27.33 0.91 -2.46
CA GLU A 113 -25.89 0.61 -2.41
C GLU A 113 -25.16 1.24 -3.60
N MET A 114 -25.71 1.15 -4.81
CA MET A 114 -25.18 1.83 -6.01
C MET A 114 -25.09 3.34 -5.80
N ARG A 115 -26.14 3.95 -5.23
CA ARG A 115 -26.19 5.39 -4.94
C ARG A 115 -25.14 5.81 -3.92
N THR A 116 -25.14 5.16 -2.76
CA THR A 116 -24.26 5.56 -1.66
C THR A 116 -22.80 5.21 -1.97
N GLY A 117 -22.56 4.09 -2.66
CA GLY A 117 -21.27 3.68 -3.17
C GLY A 117 -20.70 4.66 -4.20
N TRP A 118 -21.53 5.18 -5.12
CA TRP A 118 -21.13 6.24 -6.05
C TRP A 118 -20.75 7.54 -5.32
N GLN A 119 -21.60 8.02 -4.40
CA GLN A 119 -21.34 9.22 -3.61
C GLN A 119 -20.04 9.14 -2.80
N LYS A 120 -19.72 7.96 -2.26
CA LYS A 120 -18.46 7.68 -1.53
C LYS A 120 -17.27 7.39 -2.44
N LYS A 121 -17.45 7.43 -3.77
CA LYS A 121 -16.43 7.06 -4.78
C LYS A 121 -15.93 5.62 -4.65
N GLN A 122 -16.74 4.73 -4.10
CA GLN A 122 -16.44 3.31 -3.90
C GLN A 122 -16.92 2.44 -5.07
N ILE A 123 -17.97 2.87 -5.77
CA ILE A 123 -18.54 2.20 -6.94
C ILE A 123 -18.53 3.20 -8.09
N LYS A 124 -18.18 2.75 -9.30
CA LYS A 124 -18.28 3.56 -10.52
C LYS A 124 -19.60 3.24 -11.24
N GLY A 125 -20.29 4.23 -11.78
CA GLY A 125 -21.55 4.05 -12.52
C GLY A 125 -21.45 3.02 -13.65
N ILE A 126 -20.28 2.94 -14.33
CA ILE A 126 -20.05 1.99 -15.42
C ILE A 126 -20.26 0.51 -15.04
N VAL A 127 -20.20 0.16 -13.75
CA VAL A 127 -20.41 -1.22 -13.30
C VAL A 127 -21.85 -1.51 -12.89
N PHE A 128 -22.75 -0.53 -12.92
CA PHE A 128 -24.16 -0.69 -12.56
C PHE A 128 -24.88 -1.79 -13.37
N PRO A 129 -24.69 -1.90 -14.70
CA PRO A 129 -25.28 -3.00 -15.47
C PRO A 129 -24.83 -4.39 -14.98
N GLN A 130 -23.58 -4.50 -14.55
CA GLN A 130 -23.03 -5.77 -14.05
C GLN A 130 -23.62 -6.15 -12.69
N ILE A 131 -23.87 -5.18 -11.81
CA ILE A 131 -24.52 -5.39 -10.51
C ILE A 131 -25.94 -5.92 -10.71
N VAL A 132 -26.74 -5.26 -11.57
CA VAL A 132 -28.13 -5.65 -11.85
C VAL A 132 -28.19 -7.03 -12.51
N SER A 133 -27.35 -7.28 -13.50
CA SER A 133 -27.26 -8.59 -14.18
C SER A 133 -26.88 -9.71 -13.19
N LEU A 134 -25.88 -9.47 -12.33
CA LEU A 134 -25.47 -10.43 -11.32
C LEU A 134 -26.62 -10.71 -10.33
N TYR A 135 -27.31 -9.68 -9.85
CA TYR A 135 -28.44 -9.88 -8.93
C TYR A 135 -29.56 -10.70 -9.58
N ARG A 136 -29.96 -10.38 -10.82
CA ARG A 136 -30.94 -11.18 -11.58
C ARG A 136 -30.50 -12.63 -11.67
N LYS A 137 -29.21 -12.89 -11.96
CA LYS A 137 -28.67 -14.26 -11.98
C LYS A 137 -28.78 -14.92 -10.59
N LEU A 138 -28.43 -14.21 -9.53
CA LEU A 138 -28.47 -14.74 -8.16
C LEU A 138 -29.88 -15.07 -7.67
N ILE A 139 -30.93 -14.38 -8.15
CA ILE A 139 -32.33 -14.76 -7.89
C ILE A 139 -32.57 -16.20 -8.39
N SER A 140 -32.19 -16.51 -9.64
CA SER A 140 -32.37 -17.85 -10.20
C SER A 140 -31.56 -18.94 -9.46
N VAL A 141 -30.33 -18.60 -9.05
CA VAL A 141 -29.44 -19.50 -8.31
C VAL A 141 -30.00 -19.77 -6.90
N ASN A 142 -30.54 -18.74 -6.26
CA ASN A 142 -31.13 -18.84 -4.93
C ASN A 142 -32.33 -19.79 -4.92
N GLN A 143 -33.20 -19.70 -5.94
CA GLN A 143 -34.36 -20.57 -6.07
C GLN A 143 -34.00 -22.04 -6.22
N LYS A 144 -32.96 -22.31 -7.00
CA LYS A 144 -32.41 -23.66 -7.18
C LYS A 144 -31.63 -24.14 -5.96
N LYS A 145 -31.45 -23.30 -4.93
CA LYS A 145 -30.60 -23.53 -3.75
C LYS A 145 -29.17 -23.92 -4.13
N GLU A 146 -28.72 -23.44 -5.28
CA GLU A 146 -27.36 -23.63 -5.78
C GLU A 146 -26.38 -22.69 -5.05
N SER A 147 -25.09 -23.02 -5.13
CA SER A 147 -24.06 -22.17 -4.53
C SER A 147 -23.91 -20.85 -5.28
N PHE A 148 -23.80 -19.75 -4.55
CA PHE A 148 -23.51 -18.43 -5.13
C PHE A 148 -22.05 -18.27 -5.58
N VAL A 149 -21.12 -19.04 -4.96
CA VAL A 149 -19.67 -18.85 -5.12
C VAL A 149 -19.21 -18.84 -6.58
N PRO A 150 -19.61 -19.80 -7.45
CA PRO A 150 -19.15 -19.83 -8.85
C PRO A 150 -19.52 -18.58 -9.65
N TYR A 151 -20.64 -17.94 -9.30
CA TYR A 151 -21.16 -16.77 -10.00
C TYR A 151 -20.61 -15.45 -9.45
N VAL A 152 -20.30 -15.41 -8.14
CA VAL A 152 -19.83 -14.19 -7.47
C VAL A 152 -18.30 -14.05 -7.52
N GLN A 153 -17.56 -15.16 -7.52
CA GLN A 153 -16.09 -15.15 -7.42
C GLN A 153 -15.38 -14.41 -8.56
N VAL A 154 -15.99 -14.36 -9.74
CA VAL A 154 -15.40 -13.73 -10.93
C VAL A 154 -15.48 -12.20 -10.88
N PHE A 155 -16.30 -11.63 -10.00
CA PHE A 155 -16.51 -10.18 -9.91
C PHE A 155 -15.60 -9.53 -8.86
N PRO A 156 -15.17 -8.27 -9.07
CA PRO A 156 -14.54 -7.46 -8.03
C PRO A 156 -15.44 -7.28 -6.80
N TYR A 157 -14.83 -6.97 -5.65
CA TYR A 157 -15.54 -6.84 -4.37
C TYR A 157 -16.79 -5.94 -4.46
N HIS A 158 -16.69 -4.76 -5.07
CA HIS A 158 -17.79 -3.80 -5.07
C HIS A 158 -19.01 -4.27 -5.88
N ILE A 159 -18.81 -5.01 -6.98
CA ILE A 159 -19.91 -5.62 -7.75
C ILE A 159 -20.51 -6.79 -6.97
N ALA A 160 -19.64 -7.66 -6.46
CA ALA A 160 -20.03 -8.84 -5.69
C ALA A 160 -20.86 -8.46 -4.46
N TYR A 161 -20.37 -7.50 -3.67
CA TYR A 161 -21.02 -7.01 -2.46
C TYR A 161 -22.37 -6.35 -2.77
N ALA A 162 -22.40 -5.43 -3.74
CA ALA A 162 -23.65 -4.74 -4.09
C ALA A 162 -24.73 -5.72 -4.55
N ALA A 163 -24.40 -6.68 -5.41
CA ALA A 163 -25.38 -7.66 -5.89
C ALA A 163 -25.84 -8.68 -4.82
N THR A 164 -25.14 -8.77 -3.69
CA THR A 164 -25.40 -9.76 -2.62
C THR A 164 -25.81 -9.15 -1.29
N VAL A 165 -25.90 -7.81 -1.22
CA VAL A 165 -26.46 -7.09 -0.06
C VAL A 165 -27.88 -7.55 0.34
N PRO A 166 -28.76 -8.00 -0.58
CA PRO A 166 -30.12 -8.37 -0.21
C PRO A 166 -30.21 -9.53 0.79
N LYS A 167 -30.95 -9.31 1.88
CA LYS A 167 -31.10 -10.29 2.98
C LYS A 167 -31.85 -11.56 2.58
N VAL A 168 -32.60 -11.54 1.48
CA VAL A 168 -33.32 -12.71 0.94
C VAL A 168 -32.38 -13.89 0.63
N PHE A 169 -31.09 -13.64 0.44
CA PHE A 169 -30.08 -14.68 0.24
C PHE A 169 -29.61 -15.37 1.53
N ALA A 170 -29.93 -14.85 2.72
CA ALA A 170 -29.45 -15.38 3.99
C ALA A 170 -29.93 -16.81 4.29
N GLU A 171 -31.05 -17.23 3.70
CA GLU A 171 -31.59 -18.59 3.84
C GLU A 171 -30.94 -19.60 2.88
N ASN A 172 -30.10 -19.15 1.94
CA ASN A 172 -29.42 -20.05 1.02
C ASN A 172 -28.37 -20.90 1.76
N PRO A 173 -28.26 -22.21 1.49
CA PRO A 173 -27.27 -23.07 2.14
C PRO A 173 -25.81 -22.59 1.98
N SER A 174 -25.49 -21.91 0.88
CA SER A 174 -24.15 -21.39 0.57
C SER A 174 -23.88 -19.98 1.10
N TYR A 175 -24.80 -19.37 1.86
CA TYR A 175 -24.66 -17.98 2.30
C TYR A 175 -23.38 -17.74 3.13
N LYS A 176 -22.99 -18.70 3.99
CA LYS A 176 -21.74 -18.59 4.75
C LYS A 176 -20.48 -18.60 3.86
N ASP A 177 -20.48 -19.39 2.79
CA ASP A 177 -19.37 -19.44 1.83
C ASP A 177 -19.29 -18.12 1.04
N LEU A 178 -20.45 -17.52 0.74
CA LEU A 178 -20.52 -16.19 0.15
C LEU A 178 -19.96 -15.12 1.09
N GLU A 179 -20.32 -15.14 2.38
CA GLU A 179 -19.75 -14.21 3.36
C GLU A 179 -18.22 -14.34 3.47
N ASP A 180 -17.70 -15.58 3.47
CA ASP A 180 -16.27 -15.86 3.46
C ASP A 180 -15.57 -15.32 2.20
N LEU A 181 -16.17 -15.54 1.02
CA LEU A 181 -15.67 -15.01 -0.25
C LEU A 181 -15.63 -13.47 -0.25
N LEU A 182 -16.68 -12.81 0.23
CA LEU A 182 -16.75 -11.35 0.29
C LEU A 182 -15.73 -10.78 1.28
N MET A 183 -15.50 -11.46 2.41
CA MET A 183 -14.46 -11.09 3.37
C MET A 183 -13.07 -11.17 2.74
N VAL A 184 -12.77 -12.25 2.01
CA VAL A 184 -11.48 -12.40 1.31
C VAL A 184 -11.31 -11.28 0.28
N LYS A 185 -12.33 -11.03 -0.56
CA LYS A 185 -12.31 -9.96 -1.57
C LYS A 185 -12.14 -8.57 -0.95
N TYR A 186 -12.84 -8.27 0.16
CA TYR A 186 -12.68 -7.02 0.89
C TYR A 186 -11.26 -6.84 1.38
N SER A 187 -10.68 -7.89 1.97
CA SER A 187 -9.34 -7.86 2.55
C SER A 187 -8.25 -7.70 1.49
N GLN A 188 -8.46 -8.22 0.28
CA GLN A 188 -7.57 -7.99 -0.85
C GLN A 188 -7.65 -6.54 -1.38
N GLN A 189 -8.85 -5.97 -1.42
CA GLN A 189 -9.09 -4.62 -1.92
C GLN A 189 -8.65 -3.53 -0.93
N TYR A 190 -8.87 -3.76 0.37
CA TYR A 190 -8.62 -2.81 1.46
C TYR A 190 -7.77 -3.45 2.57
N PRO A 191 -6.52 -3.84 2.27
CA PRO A 191 -5.69 -4.59 3.20
C PRO A 191 -5.41 -3.84 4.52
N GLU A 192 -5.36 -2.51 4.49
CA GLU A 192 -5.19 -1.65 5.66
C GLU A 192 -6.40 -1.62 6.61
N LYS A 193 -7.58 -2.07 6.13
CA LYS A 193 -8.83 -2.17 6.91
C LYS A 193 -9.21 -3.61 7.23
N ALA A 194 -8.48 -4.58 6.69
CA ALA A 194 -8.83 -5.98 6.75
C ALA A 194 -8.98 -6.47 8.20
N LEU A 195 -7.98 -6.24 9.06
CA LEU A 195 -8.05 -6.70 10.46
C LEU A 195 -9.20 -6.05 11.23
N ALA A 196 -9.47 -4.76 11.02
CA ALA A 196 -10.63 -4.09 11.62
C ALA A 196 -11.95 -4.78 11.23
N PHE A 197 -12.07 -5.12 9.94
CA PHE A 197 -13.23 -5.82 9.40
C PHE A 197 -13.40 -7.23 9.99
N LEU A 198 -12.29 -7.93 10.25
CA LEU A 198 -12.31 -9.29 10.81
C LEU A 198 -12.80 -9.35 12.26
N VAL A 199 -12.79 -8.26 13.02
CA VAL A 199 -13.25 -8.22 14.43
C VAL A 199 -14.66 -8.80 14.56
N ASN A 200 -15.55 -8.49 13.60
CA ASN A 200 -16.94 -8.95 13.59
C ASN A 200 -17.17 -10.21 12.72
N LYS A 201 -16.12 -10.78 12.14
CA LYS A 201 -16.17 -11.90 11.17
C LYS A 201 -15.22 -13.04 11.52
N SER A 202 -14.70 -13.08 12.75
CA SER A 202 -13.60 -13.97 13.17
C SER A 202 -13.88 -15.48 13.10
N GLN A 203 -15.15 -15.86 12.84
CA GLN A 203 -15.61 -17.25 12.77
C GLN A 203 -15.63 -17.81 11.34
N LEU A 204 -15.39 -16.99 10.32
CA LEU A 204 -15.42 -17.44 8.93
C LEU A 204 -14.18 -18.32 8.61
N PRO A 205 -14.32 -19.36 7.76
CA PRO A 205 -13.25 -20.32 7.47
C PRO A 205 -11.93 -19.68 7.02
N SER A 206 -11.96 -18.69 6.13
CA SER A 206 -10.76 -18.07 5.56
C SER A 206 -10.13 -17.02 6.48
N THR A 207 -10.71 -16.73 7.66
CA THR A 207 -10.21 -15.69 8.59
C THR A 207 -8.73 -15.89 8.90
N VAL A 208 -8.30 -17.13 9.17
CA VAL A 208 -6.89 -17.42 9.50
C VAL A 208 -5.98 -17.12 8.32
N ASN A 209 -6.38 -17.49 7.10
CA ASN A 209 -5.60 -17.21 5.90
C ASN A 209 -5.49 -15.70 5.65
N VAL A 210 -6.58 -14.95 5.85
CA VAL A 210 -6.55 -13.49 5.75
C VAL A 210 -5.61 -12.90 6.82
N ILE A 211 -5.67 -13.35 8.07
CA ILE A 211 -4.77 -12.90 9.13
C ILE A 211 -3.31 -13.15 8.74
N LYS A 212 -2.98 -14.34 8.20
CA LYS A 212 -1.62 -14.66 7.75
C LYS A 212 -1.18 -13.73 6.62
N THR A 213 -1.95 -13.63 5.55
CA THR A 213 -1.61 -12.80 4.38
C THR A 213 -1.43 -11.33 4.77
N ILE A 214 -2.38 -10.78 5.54
CA ILE A 214 -2.33 -9.37 5.96
C ILE A 214 -1.23 -9.15 7.00
N GLY A 215 -1.05 -10.08 7.94
CA GLY A 215 -0.08 -9.96 9.01
C GLY A 215 1.37 -9.97 8.54
N HIS A 216 1.70 -10.80 7.54
CA HIS A 216 3.02 -10.79 6.89
C HIS A 216 3.28 -9.47 6.15
N LYS A 217 2.24 -8.87 5.57
CA LYS A 217 2.35 -7.60 4.82
C LYS A 217 2.37 -6.37 5.73
N TYR A 218 1.66 -6.42 6.86
CA TYR A 218 1.52 -5.31 7.81
C TYR A 218 1.76 -5.78 9.27
N PRO A 219 3.02 -6.04 9.64
CA PRO A 219 3.34 -6.64 10.94
C PRO A 219 2.95 -5.78 12.15
N GLU A 220 3.07 -4.45 12.03
CA GLU A 220 2.68 -3.51 13.10
C GLU A 220 1.15 -3.48 13.31
N MET A 221 0.39 -3.66 12.23
CA MET A 221 -1.06 -3.77 12.34
C MET A 221 -1.42 -5.07 13.06
N LEU A 222 -0.81 -6.20 12.67
CA LEU A 222 -1.00 -7.48 13.35
C LEU A 222 -0.64 -7.39 14.84
N TYR A 223 0.48 -6.75 15.17
CA TYR A 223 0.90 -6.49 16.55
C TYR A 223 -0.18 -5.78 17.35
N SER A 224 -0.71 -4.68 16.82
CA SER A 224 -1.72 -3.86 17.49
C SER A 224 -3.00 -4.67 17.76
N TYR A 225 -3.46 -5.47 16.80
CA TYR A 225 -4.63 -6.34 16.99
C TYR A 225 -4.35 -7.53 17.91
N ALA A 226 -3.11 -8.02 17.97
CA ALA A 226 -2.73 -9.07 18.91
C ALA A 226 -2.72 -8.57 20.37
N GLN A 227 -2.51 -7.27 20.61
CA GLN A 227 -2.55 -6.70 21.96
C GLN A 227 -3.96 -6.59 22.54
N ALA A 228 -5.00 -6.56 21.70
CA ALA A 228 -6.37 -6.44 22.14
C ALA A 228 -6.86 -7.67 22.94
N ASN A 229 -8.04 -7.52 23.54
CA ASN A 229 -8.73 -8.57 24.30
C ASN A 229 -10.10 -8.92 23.68
N ASP A 230 -10.14 -9.06 22.37
CA ASP A 230 -11.35 -9.38 21.61
C ASP A 230 -11.27 -10.77 20.94
N ALA A 231 -12.32 -11.14 20.19
CA ALA A 231 -12.38 -12.42 19.47
C ALA A 231 -11.28 -12.56 18.41
N LEU A 232 -10.90 -11.47 17.74
CA LEU A 232 -9.86 -11.47 16.73
C LEU A 232 -8.48 -11.66 17.36
N ALA A 233 -8.17 -10.96 18.44
CA ALA A 233 -6.92 -11.13 19.17
C ALA A 233 -6.74 -12.57 19.65
N ARG A 234 -7.80 -13.21 20.18
CA ARG A 234 -7.79 -14.63 20.54
C ARG A 234 -7.53 -15.52 19.32
N LYS A 235 -8.15 -15.22 18.18
CA LYS A 235 -7.92 -15.94 16.92
C LYS A 235 -6.47 -15.81 16.46
N ILE A 236 -5.91 -14.60 16.45
CA ILE A 236 -4.50 -14.34 16.11
C ILE A 236 -3.57 -15.14 17.03
N LYS A 237 -3.77 -15.07 18.34
CA LYS A 237 -2.98 -15.81 19.35
C LYS A 237 -3.05 -17.33 19.20
N SER A 238 -4.14 -17.85 18.61
CA SER A 238 -4.31 -19.29 18.39
C SER A 238 -3.57 -19.84 17.16
N ILE A 239 -3.05 -18.99 16.28
CA ILE A 239 -2.36 -19.41 15.05
C ILE A 239 -0.94 -19.88 15.39
N ASN A 240 -0.73 -21.18 15.54
CA ASN A 240 0.53 -21.80 15.96
C ASN A 240 1.35 -22.42 14.81
N ASP A 241 0.80 -22.45 13.61
CA ASP A 241 1.40 -23.05 12.40
C ASP A 241 2.12 -22.02 11.52
N ASP A 242 2.33 -20.80 12.02
CA ASP A 242 3.04 -19.71 11.33
C ASP A 242 4.03 -19.03 12.28
N ALA A 243 5.34 -19.23 12.02
CA ALA A 243 6.42 -18.71 12.86
C ALA A 243 6.48 -17.18 12.89
N PHE A 244 6.09 -16.51 11.80
CA PHE A 244 6.06 -15.06 11.73
C PHE A 244 4.98 -14.51 12.65
N ILE A 245 3.76 -15.05 12.53
CA ILE A 245 2.62 -14.66 13.37
C ILE A 245 2.93 -14.92 14.84
N GLN A 246 3.50 -16.09 15.17
CA GLN A 246 3.91 -16.44 16.54
C GLN A 246 4.94 -15.45 17.10
N THR A 247 5.90 -15.02 16.29
CA THR A 247 6.89 -14.02 16.72
C THR A 247 6.21 -12.69 17.02
N VAL A 248 5.36 -12.19 16.11
CA VAL A 248 4.61 -10.93 16.34
C VAL A 248 3.72 -11.01 17.59
N VAL A 249 3.04 -12.14 17.81
CA VAL A 249 2.25 -12.39 19.01
C VAL A 249 3.12 -12.35 20.26
N LYS A 250 4.28 -13.02 20.27
CA LYS A 250 5.22 -12.98 21.41
C LYS A 250 5.66 -11.55 21.72
N LEU A 251 5.96 -10.75 20.68
CA LEU A 251 6.32 -9.34 20.83
C LEU A 251 5.16 -8.49 21.36
N SER A 252 3.92 -8.75 20.93
CA SER A 252 2.72 -8.03 21.40
C SER A 252 2.51 -8.12 22.91
N GLN A 253 3.04 -9.19 23.52
CA GLN A 253 2.96 -9.45 24.95
C GLN A 253 4.15 -8.88 25.75
N GLN A 254 5.18 -8.32 25.07
CA GLN A 254 6.31 -7.69 25.73
C GLN A 254 6.01 -6.22 26.07
N THR A 255 6.49 -5.77 27.24
CA THR A 255 6.57 -4.35 27.54
C THR A 255 7.47 -3.67 26.51
N SER A 256 6.98 -2.60 25.88
CA SER A 256 7.69 -1.89 24.80
C SER A 256 8.04 -2.77 23.59
N GLY A 257 7.19 -3.74 23.24
CA GLY A 257 7.44 -4.72 22.17
C GLY A 257 7.78 -4.15 20.78
N GLN A 258 7.46 -2.88 20.51
CA GLN A 258 7.87 -2.18 19.29
C GLN A 258 9.41 -2.09 19.12
N ILE A 259 10.18 -2.10 20.21
CA ILE A 259 11.66 -2.05 20.16
C ILE A 259 12.29 -3.27 19.49
N TYR A 260 11.54 -4.36 19.30
CA TYR A 260 12.02 -5.56 18.63
C TYR A 260 11.68 -5.61 17.14
N PHE A 261 10.76 -4.75 16.66
CA PHE A 261 10.31 -4.75 15.26
C PHE A 261 11.39 -4.51 14.21
N PRO A 262 12.43 -3.67 14.48
CA PRO A 262 13.56 -3.54 13.56
C PRO A 262 14.26 -4.86 13.24
N PHE A 263 14.10 -5.87 14.11
CA PHE A 263 14.76 -7.17 14.02
C PHE A 263 13.77 -8.30 13.70
N ILE A 264 12.53 -8.00 13.29
CA ILE A 264 11.47 -9.00 13.14
C ILE A 264 11.87 -10.15 12.21
N ASP A 265 12.48 -9.87 11.07
CA ASP A 265 12.94 -10.90 10.12
C ASP A 265 14.08 -11.76 10.72
N ASN A 266 14.98 -11.15 11.50
CA ASN A 266 16.04 -11.88 12.21
C ASN A 266 15.51 -12.74 13.35
N LEU A 267 14.50 -12.26 14.09
CA LEU A 267 13.84 -13.00 15.16
C LEU A 267 13.11 -14.22 14.61
N VAL A 268 12.35 -14.04 13.52
CA VAL A 268 11.62 -15.13 12.87
C VAL A 268 12.57 -16.19 12.30
N LYS A 269 13.72 -15.76 11.77
CA LYS A 269 14.76 -16.66 11.22
C LYS A 269 15.70 -17.24 12.29
N GLY A 270 15.54 -16.86 13.57
CA GLY A 270 16.42 -17.30 14.65
C GLY A 270 17.87 -16.79 14.54
N LYS A 271 18.13 -15.75 13.73
CA LYS A 271 19.43 -15.07 13.65
C LYS A 271 19.74 -14.26 14.91
N THR A 272 18.71 -13.80 15.60
CA THR A 272 18.81 -13.17 16.91
C THR A 272 17.68 -13.62 17.83
N THR A 273 17.79 -13.35 19.13
CA THR A 273 16.75 -13.66 20.12
C THR A 273 16.33 -12.42 20.90
N ILE A 274 15.16 -12.49 21.55
CA ILE A 274 14.67 -11.41 22.42
C ILE A 274 15.66 -11.15 23.56
N GLU A 275 16.29 -12.19 24.10
CA GLU A 275 17.27 -12.12 25.18
C GLU A 275 18.54 -11.38 24.74
N GLN A 276 19.02 -11.63 23.52
CA GLN A 276 20.17 -10.92 22.95
C GLN A 276 19.86 -9.43 22.74
N ILE A 277 18.66 -9.09 22.27
CA ILE A 277 18.24 -7.70 22.12
C ILE A 277 18.08 -7.04 23.50
N ASN A 278 17.51 -7.76 24.47
CA ASN A 278 17.35 -7.27 25.85
C ASN A 278 18.68 -6.90 26.51
N ALA A 279 19.76 -7.59 26.19
CA ALA A 279 21.09 -7.29 26.73
C ALA A 279 21.63 -5.92 26.29
N VAL A 280 21.11 -5.33 25.21
CA VAL A 280 21.61 -4.08 24.64
C VAL A 280 20.56 -2.97 24.51
N LYS A 281 19.27 -3.30 24.57
CA LYS A 281 18.18 -2.37 24.22
C LYS A 281 18.10 -1.08 25.05
N ASP A 282 18.60 -1.14 26.29
CA ASP A 282 18.59 0.00 27.21
C ASP A 282 19.90 0.79 27.17
N ASP A 283 20.91 0.31 26.42
CA ASP A 283 22.15 1.04 26.14
C ASP A 283 22.03 1.71 24.76
N ARG A 284 22.00 3.05 24.75
CA ARG A 284 21.83 3.84 23.53
C ARG A 284 22.88 3.55 22.45
N LEU A 285 24.14 3.30 22.83
CA LEU A 285 25.22 3.01 21.89
C LEU A 285 25.07 1.60 21.32
N GLN A 286 24.90 0.60 22.19
CA GLN A 286 24.83 -0.80 21.77
C GLN A 286 23.56 -1.08 20.95
N TYR A 287 22.43 -0.48 21.32
CA TYR A 287 21.20 -0.62 20.56
C TYR A 287 21.28 0.08 19.19
N TYR A 288 21.81 1.30 19.11
CA TYR A 288 22.02 1.98 17.83
C TYR A 288 22.98 1.19 16.92
N ARG A 289 24.06 0.67 17.47
CA ARG A 289 24.99 -0.23 16.77
C ARG A 289 24.29 -1.47 16.23
N LEU A 290 23.43 -2.11 17.03
CA LEU A 290 22.66 -3.26 16.59
C LEU A 290 21.71 -2.93 15.42
N LEU A 291 21.04 -1.77 15.48
CA LEU A 291 20.20 -1.28 14.39
C LEU A 291 21.01 -1.06 13.11
N VAL A 292 22.14 -0.34 13.18
CA VAL A 292 23.00 -0.06 12.02
C VAL A 292 23.55 -1.35 11.41
N ASN A 293 24.05 -2.28 12.23
CA ASN A 293 24.56 -3.56 11.74
C ASN A 293 23.46 -4.36 11.03
N THR A 294 22.23 -4.33 11.55
CA THR A 294 21.08 -4.98 10.93
C THR A 294 20.71 -4.31 9.61
N GLN A 295 20.75 -2.97 9.54
CA GLN A 295 20.48 -2.22 8.32
C GLN A 295 21.47 -2.60 7.23
N VAL A 296 22.78 -2.65 7.56
CA VAL A 296 23.81 -3.07 6.60
C VAL A 296 23.60 -4.51 6.12
N ASP A 297 23.31 -5.47 7.02
CA ASP A 297 22.96 -6.85 6.63
C ASP A 297 21.77 -6.88 5.67
N TYR A 298 20.70 -6.13 5.99
CA TYR A 298 19.49 -6.11 5.19
C TYR A 298 19.74 -5.49 3.82
N THR A 299 20.52 -4.41 3.74
CA THR A 299 20.91 -3.81 2.46
C THR A 299 21.65 -4.80 1.59
N HIS A 300 22.65 -5.51 2.12
CA HIS A 300 23.41 -6.51 1.35
C HIS A 300 22.52 -7.66 0.87
N ARG A 301 21.54 -8.08 1.67
CA ARG A 301 20.54 -9.07 1.26
C ARG A 301 19.63 -8.53 0.14
N ALA A 302 19.17 -7.29 0.26
CA ALA A 302 18.31 -6.67 -0.75
C ALA A 302 18.99 -6.55 -2.11
N ILE A 303 20.30 -6.23 -2.14
CA ILE A 303 21.11 -6.22 -3.37
C ILE A 303 21.11 -7.59 -4.06
N ASN A 304 21.04 -8.67 -3.28
CA ASN A 304 20.98 -10.05 -3.76
C ASN A 304 19.54 -10.55 -4.00
N GLY A 305 18.54 -9.66 -3.95
CA GLY A 305 17.14 -9.98 -4.21
C GLY A 305 16.37 -10.58 -3.02
N ASP A 306 16.94 -10.55 -1.82
CA ASP A 306 16.29 -10.96 -0.55
C ASP A 306 15.97 -9.71 0.28
N THR A 307 14.76 -9.18 0.13
CA THR A 307 14.29 -8.05 0.94
C THR A 307 13.71 -8.57 2.25
N ALA A 308 14.36 -8.20 3.36
CA ALA A 308 13.91 -8.57 4.70
C ALA A 308 12.55 -7.93 5.05
N VAL A 309 11.71 -8.66 5.80
CA VAL A 309 10.47 -8.10 6.34
C VAL A 309 10.79 -7.02 7.36
N GLY A 310 10.12 -5.87 7.25
CA GLY A 310 10.33 -4.74 8.16
C GLY A 310 11.54 -3.86 7.84
N PHE A 311 12.15 -3.99 6.65
CA PHE A 311 13.28 -3.16 6.22
C PHE A 311 13.00 -1.65 6.42
N ASP A 312 11.87 -1.14 5.92
CA ASP A 312 11.54 0.28 6.03
C ASP A 312 11.36 0.72 7.49
N ASN A 313 10.81 -0.16 8.33
CA ASN A 313 10.68 0.09 9.77
C ASN A 313 12.05 0.18 10.45
N LEU A 314 12.96 -0.74 10.14
CA LEU A 314 14.35 -0.70 10.61
C LEU A 314 15.01 0.63 10.22
N THR A 315 14.89 1.04 8.96
CA THR A 315 15.45 2.33 8.49
C THR A 315 14.88 3.51 9.28
N ALA A 316 13.57 3.54 9.53
CA ALA A 316 12.94 4.57 10.35
C ALA A 316 13.47 4.57 11.79
N TRP A 317 13.72 3.40 12.38
CA TRP A 317 14.28 3.25 13.72
C TRP A 317 15.75 3.67 13.81
N VAL A 318 16.59 3.34 12.82
CA VAL A 318 17.97 3.83 12.73
C VAL A 318 17.96 5.36 12.74
N GLY A 319 17.16 5.99 11.88
CA GLY A 319 17.03 7.45 11.84
C GLY A 319 16.51 8.03 13.16
N LYS A 320 15.47 7.44 13.75
CA LYS A 320 14.93 7.87 15.04
C LYS A 320 16.00 7.86 16.12
N LYS A 321 16.77 6.76 16.26
CA LYS A 321 17.81 6.63 17.28
C LYS A 321 19.06 7.46 16.99
N ALA A 322 19.44 7.64 15.73
CA ALA A 322 20.46 8.62 15.37
C ALA A 322 20.11 10.02 15.89
N ARG A 323 18.85 10.44 15.71
CA ARG A 323 18.37 11.76 16.13
C ARG A 323 18.27 11.91 17.65
N GLU A 324 17.48 11.03 18.27
CA GLU A 324 17.16 11.08 19.70
C GLU A 324 18.43 10.95 20.54
N GLU A 325 19.30 10.01 20.17
CA GLU A 325 20.44 9.66 20.99
C GLU A 325 21.66 10.51 20.66
N PHE A 326 21.90 10.97 19.42
CA PHE A 326 23.18 11.62 19.08
C PHE A 326 23.05 13.03 18.51
N VAL A 327 22.22 13.23 17.46
CA VAL A 327 22.13 14.54 16.78
C VAL A 327 21.62 15.62 17.73
N ASN A 328 20.60 15.31 18.53
CA ASN A 328 20.04 16.26 19.49
C ASN A 328 21.08 16.70 20.52
N GLU A 329 21.94 15.79 21.00
CA GLU A 329 22.99 16.09 21.97
C GLU A 329 24.06 17.02 21.38
N ILE A 330 24.61 16.69 20.20
CA ILE A 330 25.66 17.51 19.58
C ILE A 330 25.15 18.89 19.12
N ASN A 331 23.85 19.00 18.83
CA ASN A 331 23.20 20.27 18.54
C ASN A 331 22.93 21.08 19.81
N ALA A 332 22.52 20.43 20.90
CA ALA A 332 22.32 21.11 22.18
C ALA A 332 23.63 21.70 22.71
N LEU A 333 24.75 21.00 22.49
CA LEU A 333 26.09 21.43 22.89
C LEU A 333 26.76 22.36 21.85
N HIS A 334 26.01 23.14 21.07
CA HIS A 334 26.57 23.90 19.95
C HIS A 334 27.54 25.04 20.32
N GLU A 335 27.45 25.53 21.56
CA GLU A 335 28.34 26.53 22.15
C GLU A 335 29.54 25.92 22.89
N GLU A 336 29.56 24.59 23.08
CA GLU A 336 30.62 23.91 23.80
C GLU A 336 31.83 23.61 22.91
N PRO A 337 33.05 23.50 23.49
CA PRO A 337 34.23 23.07 22.74
C PRO A 337 34.06 21.68 22.13
N ASP A 338 34.69 21.43 20.97
CA ASP A 338 34.60 20.18 20.20
C ASP A 338 34.83 18.90 21.01
N ALA A 339 35.76 18.93 21.97
CA ALA A 339 36.09 17.79 22.82
C ALA A 339 34.92 17.38 23.74
N VAL A 340 34.07 18.33 24.12
CA VAL A 340 32.84 18.11 24.89
C VAL A 340 31.69 17.82 23.92
N ARG A 341 31.47 18.73 22.97
CA ARG A 341 30.34 18.69 22.03
C ARG A 341 30.20 17.38 21.29
N TYR A 342 31.31 16.80 20.83
CA TYR A 342 31.31 15.61 19.98
C TYR A 342 31.73 14.34 20.72
N LYS A 343 31.78 14.37 22.06
CA LYS A 343 32.23 13.23 22.87
C LYS A 343 31.39 11.98 22.62
N CYS A 344 30.07 12.14 22.47
CA CYS A 344 29.13 11.04 22.21
C CYS A 344 29.35 10.35 20.85
N LEU A 345 30.08 10.98 19.92
CA LEU A 345 30.37 10.44 18.59
C LEU A 345 31.64 9.60 18.54
N GLU A 346 32.56 9.77 19.50
CA GLU A 346 33.84 9.05 19.54
C GLU A 346 33.75 7.51 19.49
N PRO A 347 32.80 6.86 20.20
CA PRO A 347 32.69 5.40 20.18
C PRO A 347 32.03 4.86 18.90
N LEU A 348 31.50 5.74 18.03
CA LEU A 348 30.81 5.32 16.81
C LEU A 348 31.78 4.89 15.71
N THR A 349 31.33 3.94 14.89
CA THR A 349 32.00 3.47 13.67
C THR A 349 31.73 4.41 12.49
N ALA A 350 32.45 4.22 11.39
CA ALA A 350 32.21 4.98 10.16
C ALA A 350 30.80 4.74 9.60
N GLN A 351 30.28 3.50 9.64
CA GLN A 351 28.94 3.16 9.19
C GLN A 351 27.87 3.82 10.07
N GLU A 352 28.06 3.79 11.40
CA GLU A 352 27.15 4.42 12.36
C GLU A 352 27.08 5.94 12.16
N LEU A 353 28.22 6.58 11.91
CA LEU A 353 28.29 8.01 11.61
C LEU A 353 27.71 8.35 10.23
N TYR A 354 27.86 7.46 9.24
CA TYR A 354 27.23 7.60 7.94
C TYR A 354 25.71 7.61 8.03
N TYR A 355 25.11 6.62 8.70
CA TYR A 355 23.66 6.59 8.89
C TYR A 355 23.15 7.75 9.74
N LEU A 356 23.93 8.19 10.72
CA LEU A 356 23.60 9.39 11.50
C LEU A 356 23.55 10.64 10.61
N ALA A 357 24.49 10.77 9.67
CA ALA A 357 24.52 11.87 8.72
C ALA A 357 23.27 11.86 7.81
N VAL A 358 22.99 10.73 7.15
CA VAL A 358 21.96 10.67 6.10
C VAL A 358 20.53 10.48 6.60
N LEU A 359 20.33 9.84 7.76
CA LEU A 359 18.99 9.63 8.35
C LEU A 359 18.66 10.65 9.46
N GLY A 360 19.62 11.50 9.82
CA GLY A 360 19.43 12.69 10.66
C GLY A 360 19.06 13.95 9.89
N ASP A 361 18.74 13.82 8.60
CA ASP A 361 18.57 14.96 7.68
C ASP A 361 17.52 15.99 8.12
N GLY A 362 17.77 17.25 7.77
CA GLY A 362 16.97 18.41 8.14
C GLY A 362 17.10 18.88 9.59
N LEU A 363 17.75 18.10 10.46
CA LEU A 363 17.87 18.40 11.89
C LEU A 363 19.32 18.60 12.36
N ILE A 364 20.30 18.06 11.66
CA ILE A 364 21.71 18.31 12.00
C ILE A 364 22.12 19.74 11.61
N TYR A 365 22.66 20.51 12.56
CA TYR A 365 23.19 21.83 12.22
C TYR A 365 24.38 21.71 11.28
N THR A 366 24.57 22.72 10.41
CA THR A 366 25.71 22.76 9.49
C THR A 366 27.03 22.52 10.21
N SER A 367 27.27 23.18 11.35
CA SER A 367 28.50 22.98 12.13
C SER A 367 28.59 21.60 12.78
N SER A 368 27.46 21.03 13.23
CA SER A 368 27.41 19.65 13.75
C SER A 368 27.79 18.63 12.67
N TYR A 369 27.38 18.85 11.43
CA TYR A 369 27.78 18.01 10.30
C TYR A 369 29.25 18.23 9.94
N THR A 370 29.66 19.47 9.66
CA THR A 370 30.97 19.79 9.07
C THR A 370 32.14 19.64 10.02
N ASN A 371 31.96 19.93 11.31
CA ASN A 371 33.01 19.84 12.34
C ASN A 371 32.87 18.59 13.22
N GLY A 372 31.66 18.02 13.29
CA GLY A 372 31.33 16.86 14.11
C GLY A 372 31.39 15.55 13.34
N VAL A 373 30.28 15.24 12.68
CA VAL A 373 29.96 13.92 12.12
C VAL A 373 30.83 13.57 10.92
N PHE A 374 30.84 14.42 9.88
CA PHE A 374 31.55 14.16 8.62
C PHE A 374 33.05 13.91 8.80
N PRO A 375 33.83 14.74 9.52
CA PRO A 375 35.27 14.50 9.66
C PRO A 375 35.57 13.24 10.47
N ARG A 376 34.78 12.94 11.52
CA ARG A 376 34.93 11.71 12.31
C ARG A 376 34.60 10.47 11.48
N MET A 377 33.55 10.54 10.66
CA MET A 377 33.17 9.45 9.76
C MET A 377 34.32 9.12 8.81
N LEU A 378 34.91 10.12 8.16
CA LEU A 378 36.06 9.93 7.27
C LEU A 378 37.29 9.40 7.99
N GLN A 379 37.60 9.95 9.17
CA GLN A 379 38.72 9.48 9.99
C GLN A 379 38.55 8.00 10.36
N LYS A 380 37.36 7.59 10.82
CA LYS A 380 37.03 6.20 11.17
C LYS A 380 37.03 5.28 9.96
N ALA A 381 36.76 5.82 8.76
CA ALA A 381 36.89 5.13 7.49
C ALA A 381 38.33 5.10 6.94
N ASN A 382 39.34 5.52 7.71
CA ASN A 382 40.73 5.64 7.28
C ASN A 382 40.91 6.51 6.02
N ASN A 383 40.07 7.53 5.86
CA ASN A 383 39.99 8.36 4.65
C ASN A 383 39.87 7.50 3.37
N ARG A 384 39.02 6.47 3.41
CA ARG A 384 38.63 5.63 2.28
C ARG A 384 37.12 5.69 2.07
N GLY A 385 36.64 6.83 1.57
CA GLY A 385 35.21 7.04 1.31
C GLY A 385 34.63 6.06 0.29
N ASP A 386 35.45 5.61 -0.65
CA ASP A 386 35.16 4.54 -1.61
C ASP A 386 34.83 3.21 -0.90
N LEU A 387 35.68 2.76 0.02
CA LEU A 387 35.47 1.53 0.78
C LEU A 387 34.31 1.65 1.77
N LEU A 388 34.07 2.84 2.32
CA LEU A 388 32.92 3.08 3.18
C LEU A 388 31.61 2.81 2.43
N LEU A 389 31.41 3.42 1.26
CA LEU A 389 30.21 3.21 0.45
C LEU A 389 30.03 1.74 0.04
N LEU A 390 31.12 1.06 -0.32
CA LEU A 390 31.10 -0.37 -0.63
C LEU A 390 30.64 -1.20 0.59
N SER A 391 31.14 -0.89 1.80
CA SER A 391 30.75 -1.60 3.02
C SER A 391 29.26 -1.42 3.36
N LEU A 392 28.67 -0.32 2.94
CA LEU A 392 27.27 0.03 3.13
C LEU A 392 26.38 -0.46 1.98
N GLY A 393 26.93 -1.13 0.96
CA GLY A 393 26.17 -1.53 -0.22
C GLY A 393 25.59 -0.35 -1.00
N PHE A 394 26.19 0.85 -0.87
CA PHE A 394 25.65 2.12 -1.37
C PHE A 394 24.26 2.47 -0.82
N ASP A 395 23.87 1.98 0.35
CA ASP A 395 22.60 2.38 0.96
C ASP A 395 22.53 3.90 1.20
N HIS A 396 21.43 4.54 0.81
CA HIS A 396 21.24 6.00 0.92
C HIS A 396 22.36 6.87 0.33
N TYR A 397 23.18 6.36 -0.61
CA TYR A 397 24.32 7.12 -1.14
C TYR A 397 23.90 8.43 -1.83
N ARG A 398 22.72 8.49 -2.48
CA ARG A 398 22.23 9.73 -3.09
C ARG A 398 22.03 10.81 -2.04
N LYS A 399 21.39 10.43 -0.93
CA LYS A 399 21.18 11.31 0.22
C LYS A 399 22.50 11.83 0.77
N PHE A 400 23.47 10.95 0.94
CA PHE A 400 24.81 11.32 1.39
C PHE A 400 25.49 12.35 0.46
N ILE A 401 25.47 12.09 -0.86
CA ILE A 401 26.06 12.99 -1.85
C ILE A 401 25.36 14.35 -1.84
N SER A 402 24.04 14.37 -1.72
CA SER A 402 23.24 15.60 -1.61
C SER A 402 23.60 16.42 -0.37
N GLN A 403 23.68 15.80 0.79
CA GLN A 403 24.10 16.48 2.02
C GLN A 403 25.54 16.98 1.93
N ALA A 404 26.46 16.17 1.41
CA ALA A 404 27.86 16.55 1.26
C ALA A 404 28.03 17.72 0.27
N ALA A 405 27.22 17.78 -0.80
CA ALA A 405 27.18 18.91 -1.72
C ALA A 405 26.66 20.17 -1.02
N SER A 406 25.53 20.05 -0.32
CA SER A 406 24.87 21.16 0.39
C SER A 406 25.74 21.78 1.48
N TYR A 407 26.56 20.97 2.16
CA TYR A 407 27.51 21.45 3.18
C TYR A 407 28.92 21.69 2.65
N ASN A 408 29.11 21.69 1.32
CA ASN A 408 30.39 21.92 0.66
C ASN A 408 31.53 21.00 1.14
N THR A 409 31.21 19.75 1.47
CA THR A 409 32.17 18.71 1.86
C THR A 409 32.37 17.64 0.79
N LEU A 410 31.59 17.66 -0.29
CA LEU A 410 31.64 16.63 -1.34
C LEU A 410 33.02 16.50 -1.97
N LYS A 411 33.68 17.62 -2.29
CA LYS A 411 35.04 17.59 -2.84
C LYS A 411 36.00 16.86 -1.89
N LYS A 412 35.95 17.18 -0.60
CA LYS A 412 36.78 16.54 0.43
C LYS A 412 36.48 15.04 0.53
N PHE A 413 35.23 14.63 0.37
CA PHE A 413 34.86 13.22 0.30
C PHE A 413 35.47 12.53 -0.92
N PHE A 414 35.37 13.13 -2.11
CA PHE A 414 35.98 12.58 -3.33
C PHE A 414 37.50 12.53 -3.31
N ASP A 415 38.15 13.49 -2.65
CA ASP A 415 39.60 13.49 -2.46
C ASP A 415 40.07 12.27 -1.62
N THR A 416 39.16 11.54 -0.96
CA THR A 416 39.47 10.27 -0.25
C THR A 416 39.45 9.02 -1.14
N PHE A 417 39.04 9.14 -2.39
CA PHE A 417 38.99 8.01 -3.33
C PHE A 417 40.37 7.81 -3.94
N GLN A 418 40.84 6.56 -3.98
CA GLN A 418 42.14 6.25 -4.59
C GLN A 418 42.13 6.36 -6.12
N ASN A 419 40.96 6.20 -6.73
CA ASN A 419 40.78 6.21 -8.18
C ASN A 419 39.72 7.24 -8.56
N SER A 420 40.11 8.23 -9.36
CA SER A 420 39.20 9.28 -9.84
C SER A 420 38.09 8.73 -10.75
N ALA A 421 38.30 7.60 -11.42
CA ALA A 421 37.26 6.95 -12.23
C ALA A 421 36.06 6.51 -11.38
N ASP A 422 36.28 6.14 -10.12
CA ASP A 422 35.21 5.70 -9.22
C ASP A 422 34.31 6.86 -8.81
N THR A 423 34.86 8.07 -8.61
CA THR A 423 34.07 9.28 -8.36
C THR A 423 33.18 9.65 -9.55
N LYS A 424 33.71 9.51 -10.77
CA LYS A 424 32.96 9.74 -12.01
C LYS A 424 31.85 8.71 -12.21
N ALA A 425 32.15 7.44 -11.95
CA ALA A 425 31.17 6.35 -12.01
C ALA A 425 30.05 6.58 -10.99
N LEU A 426 30.40 6.92 -9.74
CA LEU A 426 29.45 7.23 -8.68
C LEU A 426 28.53 8.39 -9.09
N MET A 427 29.07 9.47 -9.64
CA MET A 427 28.28 10.63 -10.08
C MET A 427 27.42 10.35 -11.32
N THR A 428 27.84 9.43 -12.17
CA THR A 428 27.00 8.93 -13.27
C THR A 428 25.82 8.12 -12.72
N THR A 429 26.08 7.20 -11.78
CA THR A 429 25.00 6.45 -11.10
C THR A 429 24.11 7.39 -10.29
N PHE A 430 24.67 8.45 -9.70
CA PHE A 430 23.97 9.48 -8.92
C PHE A 430 22.85 10.20 -9.70
N VAL A 431 22.86 10.23 -11.03
CA VAL A 431 21.79 10.87 -11.82
C VAL A 431 21.10 9.95 -12.81
N THR A 432 21.43 8.66 -12.77
CA THR A 432 20.81 7.63 -13.61
C THR A 432 19.91 6.72 -12.80
N GLY A 433 18.87 6.18 -13.44
CA GLY A 433 18.01 5.16 -12.84
C GLY A 433 17.03 5.68 -11.78
N LEU A 434 16.80 6.99 -11.70
CA LEU A 434 15.82 7.57 -10.77
C LEU A 434 14.40 7.06 -11.04
N GLU A 435 14.08 6.73 -12.29
CA GLU A 435 12.79 6.14 -12.68
C GLU A 435 12.55 4.73 -12.15
N LYS A 436 13.63 4.06 -11.69
CA LYS A 436 13.58 2.72 -11.11
C LYS A 436 13.58 2.75 -9.59
N SER A 437 13.81 3.92 -8.99
CA SER A 437 13.70 4.07 -7.55
C SER A 437 12.23 4.17 -7.18
N ASP A 438 11.85 3.43 -6.14
CA ASP A 438 10.54 3.58 -5.51
C ASP A 438 10.51 4.79 -4.54
N ARG A 439 11.66 5.44 -4.31
CA ARG A 439 11.81 6.62 -3.46
C ARG A 439 11.80 7.89 -4.31
N LEU A 440 10.71 8.65 -4.25
CA LEU A 440 10.62 9.97 -4.91
C LEU A 440 11.68 10.95 -4.41
N GLU A 441 12.12 10.78 -3.15
CA GLU A 441 13.19 11.57 -2.52
C GLU A 441 14.51 11.53 -3.31
N ASP A 442 14.83 10.41 -3.97
CA ASP A 442 16.07 10.29 -4.76
C ASP A 442 16.16 11.34 -5.87
N GLY A 443 15.03 11.71 -6.48
CA GLY A 443 14.99 12.75 -7.51
C GLY A 443 15.20 14.15 -6.93
N VAL A 444 14.63 14.40 -5.75
CA VAL A 444 14.80 15.66 -5.01
C VAL A 444 16.25 15.85 -4.58
N ASP A 445 16.86 14.80 -3.99
CA ASP A 445 18.27 14.82 -3.58
C ASP A 445 19.21 15.16 -4.75
N VAL A 446 18.93 14.63 -5.95
CA VAL A 446 19.68 14.93 -7.17
C VAL A 446 19.49 16.38 -7.61
N ALA A 447 18.25 16.89 -7.58
CA ALA A 447 17.96 18.27 -7.95
C ALA A 447 18.66 19.27 -7.02
N ASP A 448 18.56 19.08 -5.70
CA ASP A 448 19.15 19.95 -4.68
C ASP A 448 20.69 19.97 -4.76
N SER A 449 21.29 18.82 -5.09
CA SER A 449 22.73 18.71 -5.31
C SER A 449 23.20 19.59 -6.47
N TYR A 450 22.40 19.74 -7.54
CA TYR A 450 22.81 20.49 -8.72
C TYR A 450 23.14 21.95 -8.39
N ALA A 451 22.27 22.60 -7.61
CA ALA A 451 22.44 24.00 -7.22
C ALA A 451 23.75 24.20 -6.44
N SER A 452 24.01 23.35 -5.45
CA SER A 452 25.22 23.40 -4.63
C SER A 452 26.50 23.10 -5.44
N LEU A 453 26.42 22.16 -6.38
CA LEU A 453 27.57 21.77 -7.21
C LEU A 453 27.87 22.76 -8.32
N TYR A 454 26.88 23.49 -8.83
CA TYR A 454 27.08 24.49 -9.87
C TYR A 454 28.10 25.56 -9.43
N GLU A 455 28.06 25.95 -8.16
CA GLU A 455 28.97 26.94 -7.58
C GLU A 455 30.31 26.32 -7.12
N THR A 456 30.27 25.14 -6.51
CA THR A 456 31.44 24.55 -5.81
C THR A 456 32.26 23.58 -6.67
N LEU A 457 31.63 22.91 -7.64
CA LEU A 457 32.22 21.89 -8.51
C LEU A 457 31.62 22.00 -9.94
N PRO A 458 31.86 23.11 -10.66
CA PRO A 458 31.13 23.45 -11.89
C PRO A 458 31.27 22.43 -13.02
N ASP A 459 32.44 21.79 -13.16
CA ASP A 459 32.64 20.78 -14.21
C ASP A 459 31.86 19.49 -13.91
N LEU A 460 31.74 19.14 -12.63
CA LEU A 460 30.91 18.02 -12.21
C LEU A 460 29.42 18.34 -12.41
N ALA A 461 28.98 19.56 -12.10
CA ALA A 461 27.61 20.01 -12.37
C ALA A 461 27.28 19.96 -13.88
N LYS A 462 28.20 20.37 -14.76
CA LYS A 462 28.01 20.24 -16.22
C LYS A 462 27.89 18.78 -16.66
N GLU A 463 28.69 17.87 -16.10
CA GLU A 463 28.57 16.44 -16.38
C GLU A 463 27.24 15.87 -15.89
N MET A 464 26.84 16.25 -14.68
CA MET A 464 25.56 15.90 -14.08
C MET A 464 24.39 16.30 -15.00
N LEU A 465 24.36 17.55 -15.45
CA LEU A 465 23.34 18.06 -16.38
C LEU A 465 23.31 17.29 -17.71
N ARG A 466 24.49 16.94 -18.26
CA ARG A 466 24.58 16.15 -19.50
C ARG A 466 23.98 14.75 -19.30
N ASN A 467 24.31 14.09 -18.19
CA ASN A 467 23.80 12.76 -17.86
C ASN A 467 22.29 12.78 -17.58
N THR A 468 21.77 13.77 -16.85
CA THR A 468 20.33 13.97 -16.62
C THR A 468 19.58 14.15 -17.94
N LYS A 469 20.06 15.02 -18.83
CA LYS A 469 19.46 15.22 -20.17
C LYS A 469 19.48 13.94 -21.00
N TYR A 470 20.59 13.20 -20.98
CA TYR A 470 20.68 11.91 -21.67
C TYR A 470 19.64 10.90 -21.16
N ASN A 471 19.46 10.80 -19.84
CA ASN A 471 18.45 9.92 -19.25
C ASN A 471 17.02 10.35 -19.59
N LEU A 472 16.74 11.64 -19.58
CA LEU A 472 15.44 12.17 -20.02
C LEU A 472 15.14 11.76 -21.47
N TYR A 473 16.06 12.02 -22.40
CA TYR A 473 15.87 11.64 -23.81
C TYR A 473 15.69 10.14 -24.02
N LYS A 474 16.53 9.32 -23.37
CA LYS A 474 16.43 7.86 -23.44
C LYS A 474 15.07 7.35 -22.95
N ASN A 475 14.54 7.96 -21.89
CA ASN A 475 13.29 7.52 -21.28
C ASN A 475 12.03 8.07 -21.98
N ILE A 476 12.11 9.26 -22.60
CA ILE A 476 11.06 9.75 -23.51
C ILE A 476 10.90 8.77 -24.68
N ALA A 477 12.01 8.28 -25.25
CA ALA A 477 12.00 7.29 -26.32
C ALA A 477 11.38 5.94 -25.89
N SER A 478 11.38 5.61 -24.59
CA SER A 478 10.79 4.38 -24.05
C SER A 478 9.33 4.51 -23.58
N LYS A 479 8.68 5.66 -23.79
CA LYS A 479 7.28 5.96 -23.39
C LYS A 479 6.96 5.72 -21.91
N ASN A 480 7.93 5.90 -21.01
CA ASN A 480 7.70 5.73 -19.57
C ASN A 480 7.13 7.03 -18.96
N GLN A 481 5.84 7.04 -18.61
CA GLN A 481 5.14 8.22 -18.09
C GLN A 481 5.66 8.73 -16.72
N LYS A 482 6.26 7.88 -15.88
CA LYS A 482 6.84 8.28 -14.58
C LYS A 482 8.02 9.27 -14.73
N VAL A 483 8.61 9.35 -15.91
CA VAL A 483 9.89 10.03 -16.17
C VAL A 483 9.73 11.55 -16.33
N ILE A 484 8.62 11.99 -16.92
CA ILE A 484 8.36 13.42 -17.21
C ILE A 484 8.28 14.24 -15.92
N THR A 485 7.89 13.63 -14.79
CA THR A 485 7.80 14.31 -13.48
C THR A 485 9.10 14.26 -12.68
N ILE A 486 9.99 13.29 -12.94
CA ILE A 486 11.22 13.09 -12.15
C ILE A 486 12.42 13.84 -12.76
N TYR A 487 12.45 14.00 -14.09
CA TYR A 487 13.61 14.53 -14.82
C TYR A 487 13.36 15.89 -15.51
N ASN A 488 12.12 16.38 -15.56
CA ASN A 488 11.85 17.80 -15.87
C ASN A 488 11.86 18.59 -14.57
#